data_AF-A0A7X6YB54-F1
#
_entry.id   AF-A0A7X6YB54-F1
#
_cell.length_a   1.000
_cell.length_b   1.000
_cell.length_c   1.000
_cell.angle_alpha   90.00
_cell.angle_beta   90.00
_cell.angle_gamma   90.00
#
_symmetry.space_group_name_H-M   'P 1'
#
loop_
_entity.id
_entity.type
_entity.pdbx_description
1 polymer ?
#
loop_
_entity_poly.entity_id
_entity_poly.type
_entity_poly.pdbx_seq_one_letter_code
_entity_poly.pdbx_strand_id
1 'polypeptide(L)'
;AVPAAMNVAAGLAASRVQAGADAEIPAAARALPALEPGLRETLARPEDAAAALYGLLLSGDADIRQRQRSRIAVAEATALAAAAERWHDALQGMDRIAWRQVLDLAVESVRQRAPAGRAACLALARDLADADRERSLFEALLLGRMQRALRPAGAVRGFYGKPLPPARVQAEAATVLGVMAYLGQPHDDAAAGTAWREGAARAASFGVGRLPMPARRACTLAEWDAAVQRLDGLAPLFKGELLTACSFVMRADGALTEDETELLRALADLLDMPLPDGSRFQAA
;
A
#
# COMPACT_ATOMS: atom_id res chain seq x y z
N ALA A 1 24.66 -20.91 -79.55
CA ALA A 1 23.61 -21.26 -78.58
C ALA A 1 23.88 -20.51 -77.28
N VAL A 2 23.21 -19.37 -77.09
CA VAL A 2 23.00 -18.67 -75.80
C VAL A 2 21.70 -17.85 -75.97
N PRO A 3 20.69 -18.08 -75.13
CA PRO A 3 19.72 -17.06 -74.72
C PRO A 3 19.70 -16.99 -73.17
N ALA A 4 19.02 -16.08 -72.48
CA ALA A 4 18.37 -14.80 -72.76
C ALA A 4 18.15 -14.11 -71.41
N ALA A 5 17.93 -12.80 -71.47
CA ALA A 5 17.71 -11.89 -70.36
C ALA A 5 16.37 -12.08 -69.62
N MET A 6 16.37 -11.76 -68.32
CA MET A 6 15.22 -11.16 -67.63
C MET A 6 15.74 -10.11 -66.65
N ASN A 7 15.40 -8.85 -66.93
CA ASN A 7 15.76 -7.66 -66.19
C ASN A 7 14.49 -7.21 -65.45
N VAL A 8 14.49 -7.23 -64.11
CA VAL A 8 13.38 -6.70 -63.29
C VAL A 8 13.85 -5.41 -62.62
N ALA A 9 13.08 -4.36 -62.85
CA ALA A 9 13.36 -2.98 -62.50
C ALA A 9 12.91 -2.61 -61.06
N ALA A 10 13.54 -1.55 -60.55
CA ALA A 10 13.11 -0.61 -59.51
C ALA A 10 12.92 -1.17 -58.09
N GLY A 11 13.43 -0.58 -57.01
CA GLY A 11 13.88 0.79 -56.78
C GLY A 11 13.35 1.21 -55.40
N LEU A 12 14.28 1.55 -54.49
CA LEU A 12 14.08 2.29 -53.23
C LEU A 12 13.22 1.63 -52.13
N ALA A 13 13.90 0.86 -51.28
CA ALA A 13 13.47 0.52 -49.94
C ALA A 13 13.50 1.79 -49.05
N ALA A 14 12.35 2.44 -48.88
CA ALA A 14 12.16 3.45 -47.84
C ALA A 14 11.87 2.75 -46.50
N SER A 15 12.86 2.73 -45.61
CA SER A 15 12.64 2.42 -44.19
C SER A 15 11.71 3.46 -43.57
N ARG A 16 10.44 3.12 -43.44
CA ARG A 16 9.53 3.79 -42.49
C ARG A 16 9.82 3.25 -41.09
N VAL A 17 10.60 3.99 -40.32
CA VAL A 17 10.59 3.88 -38.86
C VAL A 17 9.26 4.45 -38.39
N GLN A 18 8.27 3.57 -38.23
CA GLN A 18 6.99 3.91 -37.63
C GLN A 18 7.23 4.03 -36.12
N ALA A 19 7.27 5.27 -35.63
CA ALA A 19 7.11 5.58 -34.22
C ALA A 19 5.72 5.10 -33.78
N GLY A 20 5.68 4.32 -32.70
CA GLY A 20 4.45 3.76 -32.14
C GLY A 20 4.76 3.07 -30.82
N ALA A 21 5.46 3.77 -29.92
CA ALA A 21 5.54 3.39 -28.52
C ALA A 21 4.26 3.89 -27.84
N ASP A 22 3.15 3.17 -28.06
CA ASP A 22 2.01 3.21 -27.14
C ASP A 22 2.46 2.45 -25.87
N ALA A 23 3.30 3.10 -25.08
CA ALA A 23 3.46 2.75 -23.69
C ALA A 23 2.11 3.04 -23.04
N GLU A 24 1.35 1.98 -22.75
CA GLU A 24 0.15 2.05 -21.92
C GLU A 24 0.50 2.81 -20.65
N ILE A 25 0.13 4.08 -20.61
CA ILE A 25 0.20 4.89 -19.42
C ILE A 25 -0.71 4.19 -18.40
N PRO A 26 -0.18 3.72 -17.24
CA PRO A 26 -0.99 3.04 -16.25
C PRO A 26 -2.20 3.90 -15.90
N ALA A 27 -3.38 3.28 -15.72
CA ALA A 27 -4.64 3.97 -15.44
C ALA A 27 -4.57 4.98 -14.27
N ALA A 28 -3.58 4.85 -13.38
CA ALA A 28 -3.25 5.80 -12.32
C ALA A 28 -2.88 7.22 -12.81
N ALA A 29 -2.41 7.39 -14.04
CA ALA A 29 -2.07 8.71 -14.58
C ALA A 29 -3.28 9.50 -15.11
N ARG A 30 -4.46 8.88 -15.21
CA ARG A 30 -5.65 9.50 -15.85
C ARG A 30 -6.58 10.26 -14.91
N ALA A 31 -6.28 10.35 -13.61
CA ALA A 31 -7.07 11.13 -12.65
C ALA A 31 -6.27 12.27 -12.01
N LEU A 32 -5.56 13.04 -12.85
CA LEU A 32 -4.65 14.11 -12.44
C LEU A 32 -5.12 15.58 -12.71
N PRO A 33 -6.41 15.95 -12.76
CA PRO A 33 -6.79 17.36 -12.78
C PRO A 33 -7.13 17.87 -11.36
N ALA A 34 -6.13 18.34 -10.59
CA ALA A 34 -6.31 19.25 -9.45
C ALA A 34 -5.02 19.60 -8.69
N LEU A 35 -3.95 18.78 -8.77
CA LEU A 35 -2.68 19.15 -8.14
C LEU A 35 -2.01 20.24 -8.97
N GLU A 36 -1.68 21.38 -8.34
CA GLU A 36 -1.00 22.51 -8.98
C GLU A 36 0.21 22.04 -9.80
N PRO A 37 0.49 22.63 -10.99
CA PRO A 37 1.57 22.19 -11.87
C PRO A 37 2.93 22.04 -11.17
N GLY A 38 3.25 22.94 -10.23
CA GLY A 38 4.49 22.90 -9.45
C GLY A 38 4.59 21.71 -8.48
N LEU A 39 3.46 21.12 -8.07
CA LEU A 39 3.45 19.99 -7.16
C LEU A 39 3.99 18.72 -7.81
N ARG A 40 3.62 18.49 -9.08
CA ARG A 40 4.14 17.34 -9.85
C ARG A 40 5.63 17.45 -10.13
N GLU A 41 6.09 18.65 -10.50
CA GLU A 41 7.52 18.89 -10.74
C GLU A 41 8.35 18.72 -9.46
N THR A 42 7.80 19.13 -8.31
CA THR A 42 8.43 18.91 -7.01
C THR A 42 8.47 17.42 -6.67
N LEU A 43 7.34 16.71 -6.80
CA LEU A 43 7.25 15.28 -6.53
C LEU A 43 8.03 14.42 -7.53
N ALA A 44 8.39 14.93 -8.71
CA ALA A 44 9.23 14.21 -9.67
C ALA A 44 10.69 14.07 -9.21
N ARG A 45 11.14 14.87 -8.23
CA ARG A 45 12.50 14.79 -7.70
C ARG A 45 12.56 13.80 -6.54
N PRO A 46 13.42 12.76 -6.56
CA PRO A 46 13.43 11.71 -5.52
C PRO A 46 13.71 12.20 -4.10
N GLU A 47 14.43 13.32 -3.94
CA GLU A 47 14.66 13.95 -2.63
C GLU A 47 13.40 14.64 -2.10
N ASP A 48 12.80 15.51 -2.91
CA ASP A 48 11.59 16.23 -2.56
C ASP A 48 10.37 15.28 -2.36
N ALA A 49 10.36 14.15 -3.08
CA ALA A 49 9.35 13.11 -2.93
C ALA A 49 9.43 12.39 -1.57
N ALA A 50 10.63 12.08 -1.06
CA ALA A 50 10.75 11.46 0.27
C ALA A 50 10.32 12.44 1.37
N ALA A 51 10.62 13.73 1.22
CA ALA A 51 10.11 14.75 2.13
C ALA A 51 8.58 14.77 2.17
N ALA A 52 7.89 14.60 1.04
CA ALA A 52 6.43 14.49 1.00
C ALA A 52 5.92 13.26 1.77
N LEU A 53 6.57 12.10 1.61
CA LEU A 53 6.23 10.88 2.37
C LEU A 53 6.42 11.08 3.87
N TYR A 54 7.51 11.72 4.30
CA TYR A 54 7.72 12.03 5.70
C TYR A 54 6.71 13.07 6.22
N GLY A 55 6.35 14.06 5.41
CA GLY A 55 5.33 15.06 5.75
C GLY A 55 3.95 14.46 6.00
N LEU A 56 3.57 13.43 5.23
CA LEU A 56 2.35 12.64 5.46
C LEU A 56 2.36 11.87 6.79
N LEU A 57 3.54 11.58 7.35
CA LEU A 57 3.73 10.89 8.63
C LEU A 57 3.95 11.83 9.82
N LEU A 58 4.12 13.13 9.57
CA LEU A 58 4.32 14.08 10.66
C LEU A 58 3.03 14.23 11.47
N SER A 59 3.14 14.08 12.78
CA SER A 59 2.02 14.18 13.70
C SER A 59 1.47 15.60 13.78
N GLY A 60 0.17 15.72 14.01
CA GLY A 60 -0.47 16.99 14.37
C GLY A 60 -0.01 17.52 15.72
N ASP A 61 0.43 16.64 16.63
CA ASP A 61 0.99 17.02 17.93
C ASP A 61 2.38 17.66 17.76
N ALA A 62 2.56 18.85 18.32
CA ALA A 62 3.78 19.64 18.13
C ALA A 62 5.02 18.98 18.75
N ASP A 63 4.88 18.30 19.89
CA ASP A 63 6.00 17.67 20.59
C ASP A 63 6.43 16.39 19.86
N ILE A 64 5.47 15.58 19.39
CA ILE A 64 5.74 14.40 18.55
C ILE A 64 6.39 14.85 17.24
N ARG A 65 5.83 15.85 16.57
CA ARG A 65 6.34 16.38 15.31
C ARG A 65 7.77 16.91 15.44
N GLN A 66 8.10 17.60 16.52
CA GLN A 66 9.47 18.07 16.75
C GLN A 66 10.46 16.92 16.91
N ARG A 67 10.07 15.81 17.57
CA ARG A 67 10.90 14.60 17.66
C ARG A 67 11.08 13.93 16.30
N GLN A 68 10.00 13.79 15.54
CA GLN A 68 10.03 13.24 14.18
C GLN A 68 10.93 14.06 13.25
N ARG A 69 10.82 15.39 13.25
CA ARG A 69 11.69 16.30 12.48
C ARG A 69 13.15 16.12 12.83
N SER A 70 13.46 16.00 14.13
CA SER A 70 14.82 15.78 14.62
C SER A 70 15.38 14.43 14.11
N ARG A 71 14.56 13.38 14.07
CA ARG A 71 14.93 12.07 13.48
C ARG A 71 15.24 12.17 11.99
N ILE A 72 14.40 12.86 11.21
CA ILE A 72 14.64 13.09 9.77
C ILE A 72 15.97 13.84 9.56
N ALA A 73 16.22 14.87 10.36
CA ALA A 73 17.44 15.67 10.24
C ALA A 73 18.72 14.85 10.52
N VAL A 74 18.66 13.92 11.47
CA VAL A 74 19.78 13.03 11.83
C VAL A 74 20.00 11.92 10.78
N ALA A 75 18.91 11.32 10.29
CA ALA A 75 19.00 10.17 9.39
C ALA A 75 19.28 10.56 7.93
N GLU A 76 18.83 11.75 7.50
CA GLU A 76 18.95 12.22 6.11
C GLU A 76 19.66 13.59 6.09
N ALA A 77 18.92 14.68 6.26
CA ALA A 77 19.46 16.04 6.27
C ALA A 77 18.47 17.06 6.88
N THR A 78 19.00 18.13 7.49
CA THR A 78 18.19 19.24 8.02
C THR A 78 17.30 19.89 6.96
N ALA A 79 17.80 20.02 5.73
CA ALA A 79 17.02 20.56 4.60
C ALA A 79 15.80 19.69 4.27
N LEU A 80 15.94 18.37 4.38
CA LEU A 80 14.86 17.42 4.13
C LEU A 80 13.82 17.46 5.25
N ALA A 81 14.25 17.60 6.51
CA ALA A 81 13.35 17.78 7.65
C ALA A 81 12.51 19.07 7.52
N ALA A 82 13.10 20.16 7.04
CA ALA A 82 12.38 21.39 6.76
C ALA A 82 11.42 21.24 5.56
N ALA A 83 11.78 20.46 4.55
CA ALA A 83 10.90 20.16 3.42
C ALA A 83 9.70 19.31 3.85
N ALA A 84 9.91 18.31 4.71
CA ALA A 84 8.85 17.46 5.24
C ALA A 84 7.83 18.27 6.05
N GLU A 85 8.28 19.26 6.83
CA GLU A 85 7.38 20.16 7.56
C GLU A 85 6.55 21.04 6.62
N ARG A 86 7.16 21.61 5.57
CA ARG A 86 6.40 22.36 4.55
C ARG A 86 5.34 21.50 3.86
N TRP A 87 5.65 20.24 3.61
CA TRP A 87 4.70 19.28 3.07
C TRP A 87 3.56 19.00 4.04
N HIS A 88 3.88 18.76 5.32
CA HIS A 88 2.87 18.57 6.36
C HIS A 88 1.89 19.76 6.41
N ASP A 89 2.39 20.99 6.44
CA ASP A 89 1.57 22.20 6.47
C ASP A 89 0.70 22.34 5.21
N ALA A 90 1.27 22.08 4.03
CA ALA A 90 0.53 22.14 2.76
C ALA A 90 -0.59 21.10 2.70
N LEU A 91 -0.34 19.90 3.24
CA LEU A 91 -1.29 18.79 3.23
C LEU A 91 -2.47 19.01 4.18
N GLN A 92 -2.33 19.79 5.27
CA GLN A 92 -3.44 20.08 6.18
C GLN A 92 -4.63 20.77 5.49
N GLY A 93 -4.40 21.49 4.39
CA GLY A 93 -5.44 22.14 3.59
C GLY A 93 -6.05 21.25 2.50
N MET A 94 -5.59 20.00 2.35
CA MET A 94 -5.97 19.10 1.25
C MET A 94 -6.91 17.99 1.74
N ASP A 95 -7.76 17.47 0.84
CA ASP A 95 -8.60 16.31 1.14
C ASP A 95 -7.82 14.98 1.06
N ARG A 96 -8.45 13.88 1.53
CA ARG A 96 -7.82 12.54 1.52
C ARG A 96 -7.52 12.04 0.11
N ILE A 97 -8.26 12.49 -0.91
CA ILE A 97 -8.03 12.13 -2.32
C ILE A 97 -6.69 12.71 -2.78
N ALA A 98 -6.43 13.99 -2.49
CA ALA A 98 -5.18 14.66 -2.80
C ALA A 98 -4.00 14.05 -2.03
N TRP A 99 -4.19 13.70 -0.75
CA TRP A 99 -3.16 13.00 0.04
C TRP A 99 -2.73 11.69 -0.62
N ARG A 100 -3.69 10.91 -1.11
CA ARG A 100 -3.44 9.66 -1.83
C ARG A 100 -2.68 9.90 -3.14
N GLN A 101 -3.03 10.94 -3.89
CA GLN A 101 -2.32 11.27 -5.12
C GLN A 101 -0.86 11.70 -4.85
N VAL A 102 -0.63 12.47 -3.78
CA VAL A 102 0.72 12.84 -3.35
C VAL A 102 1.51 11.59 -2.96
N LEU A 103 0.92 10.68 -2.19
CA LEU A 103 1.51 9.39 -1.85
C LEU A 103 1.92 8.59 -3.09
N ASP A 104 1.00 8.39 -4.05
CA ASP A 104 1.24 7.59 -5.24
C ASP A 104 2.39 8.16 -6.10
N LEU A 105 2.40 9.48 -6.31
CA LEU A 105 3.45 10.16 -7.07
C LEU A 105 4.79 10.13 -6.34
N ALA A 106 4.79 10.43 -5.03
CA ALA A 106 6.00 10.48 -4.22
C ALA A 106 6.68 9.10 -4.17
N VAL A 107 5.89 8.04 -3.98
CA VAL A 107 6.38 6.67 -3.98
C VAL A 107 7.06 6.33 -5.31
N GLU A 108 6.46 6.68 -6.46
CA GLU A 108 7.04 6.39 -7.77
C GLU A 108 8.40 7.09 -7.97
N SER A 109 8.55 8.31 -7.50
CA SER A 109 9.82 9.03 -7.57
C SER A 109 10.87 8.48 -6.62
N VAL A 110 10.49 8.08 -5.39
CA VAL A 110 11.42 7.46 -4.43
C VAL A 110 11.92 6.10 -4.94
N ARG A 111 11.18 5.39 -5.81
CA ARG A 111 11.67 4.17 -6.47
C ARG A 111 12.91 4.38 -7.33
N GLN A 112 13.13 5.61 -7.82
CA GLN A 112 14.29 5.97 -8.63
C GLN A 112 15.57 6.12 -7.80
N ARG A 113 15.47 6.19 -6.45
CA ARG A 113 16.64 6.18 -5.56
C ARG A 113 17.43 4.87 -5.69
N ALA A 114 18.71 4.91 -5.30
CA ALA A 114 19.50 3.69 -5.14
C ALA A 114 18.84 2.71 -4.15
N PRO A 115 19.05 1.38 -4.27
CA PRO A 115 18.42 0.38 -3.38
C PRO A 115 18.63 0.65 -1.88
N ALA A 116 19.83 1.09 -1.48
CA ALA A 116 20.12 1.48 -0.10
C ALA A 116 19.30 2.69 0.35
N GLY A 117 19.12 3.69 -0.53
CA GLY A 117 18.30 4.88 -0.24
C GLY A 117 16.81 4.57 -0.14
N ARG A 118 16.29 3.62 -0.93
CA ARG A 118 14.92 3.11 -0.78
C ARG A 118 14.70 2.42 0.57
N ALA A 119 15.64 1.55 0.96
CA ALA A 119 15.57 0.84 2.23
C ALA A 119 15.68 1.78 3.43
N ALA A 120 16.59 2.76 3.37
CA ALA A 120 16.74 3.80 4.39
C ALA A 120 15.46 4.63 4.53
N CYS A 121 14.87 5.05 3.40
CA CYS A 121 13.62 5.82 3.40
C CYS A 121 12.46 5.04 4.05
N LEU A 122 12.31 3.75 3.70
CA LEU A 122 11.29 2.91 4.31
C LEU A 122 11.53 2.67 5.81
N ALA A 123 12.78 2.52 6.23
CA ALA A 123 13.12 2.36 7.65
C ALA A 123 12.79 3.62 8.45
N LEU A 124 13.21 4.80 7.95
CA LEU A 124 12.89 6.07 8.58
C LEU A 124 11.38 6.30 8.65
N ALA A 125 10.63 6.02 7.57
CA ALA A 125 9.18 6.15 7.58
C ALA A 125 8.50 5.32 8.68
N ARG A 126 8.96 4.08 8.89
CA ARG A 126 8.46 3.25 10.01
C ARG A 126 8.78 3.87 11.36
N ASP A 127 10.01 4.35 11.55
CA ASP A 127 10.42 5.01 12.79
C ASP A 127 9.63 6.29 13.08
N LEU A 128 9.19 7.01 12.04
CA LEU A 128 8.34 8.19 12.19
C LEU A 128 6.91 7.81 12.60
N ALA A 129 6.31 6.81 11.94
CA ALA A 129 4.98 6.30 12.28
C ALA A 129 4.92 5.67 13.69
N ASP A 130 6.07 5.23 14.23
CA ASP A 130 6.17 4.69 15.60
C ASP A 130 6.42 5.77 16.67
N ALA A 131 6.51 7.04 16.30
CA ALA A 131 6.97 8.10 17.21
C ALA A 131 5.99 8.43 18.35
N ASP A 132 4.70 8.23 18.15
CA ASP A 132 3.63 8.43 19.13
C ASP A 132 3.14 7.13 19.79
N ARG A 133 3.60 5.97 19.30
CA ARG A 133 3.16 4.63 19.70
C ARG A 133 1.68 4.34 19.42
N GLU A 134 1.03 5.17 18.62
CA GLU A 134 -0.37 5.01 18.20
C GLU A 134 -0.46 5.20 16.69
N ARG A 135 -0.24 4.12 15.94
CA ARG A 135 -0.39 4.16 14.48
C ARG A 135 -1.85 4.37 14.12
N SER A 136 -2.12 5.40 13.34
CA SER A 136 -3.39 5.61 12.66
C SER A 136 -3.54 4.66 11.47
N LEU A 137 -4.79 4.44 11.05
CA LEU A 137 -5.09 3.67 9.85
C LEU A 137 -4.31 4.22 8.64
N PHE A 138 -4.31 5.53 8.47
CA PHE A 138 -3.65 6.22 7.36
C PHE A 138 -2.14 5.91 7.30
N GLU A 139 -1.46 5.94 8.45
CA GLU A 139 -0.03 5.62 8.52
C GLU A 139 0.24 4.16 8.16
N ALA A 140 -0.63 3.25 8.61
CA ALA A 140 -0.56 1.84 8.21
C ALA A 140 -0.75 1.67 6.69
N LEU A 141 -1.70 2.40 6.06
CA LEU A 141 -1.86 2.40 4.60
C LEU A 141 -0.59 2.93 3.90
N LEU A 142 -0.07 4.06 4.37
CA LEU A 142 1.09 4.73 3.80
C LEU A 142 2.31 3.82 3.82
N LEU A 143 2.61 3.23 4.98
CA LEU A 143 3.73 2.31 5.15
C LEU A 143 3.59 1.08 4.27
N GLY A 144 2.37 0.54 4.13
CA GLY A 144 2.10 -0.57 3.23
C GLY A 144 2.39 -0.28 1.78
N ARG A 145 1.90 0.87 1.30
CA ARG A 145 2.15 1.36 -0.06
C ARG A 145 3.64 1.56 -0.31
N MET A 146 4.34 2.24 0.61
CA MET A 146 5.79 2.46 0.54
C MET A 146 6.54 1.13 0.53
N GLN A 147 6.18 0.21 1.41
CA GLN A 147 6.81 -1.11 1.50
C GLN A 147 6.65 -1.90 0.20
N ARG A 148 5.48 -1.87 -0.43
CA ARG A 148 5.24 -2.55 -1.71
C ARG A 148 6.10 -1.93 -2.82
N ALA A 149 6.06 -0.62 -2.94
CA ALA A 149 6.61 0.05 -4.10
C ALA A 149 8.13 0.26 -4.04
N LEU A 150 8.70 0.51 -2.86
CA LEU A 150 10.13 0.75 -2.67
C LEU A 150 10.96 -0.54 -2.62
N ARG A 151 10.33 -1.71 -2.78
CA ARG A 151 11.02 -2.99 -2.88
C ARG A 151 12.04 -3.00 -4.04
N PRO A 152 13.15 -3.73 -3.90
CA PRO A 152 14.08 -3.94 -5.02
C PRO A 152 13.37 -4.64 -6.18
N ALA A 153 13.54 -4.14 -7.41
CA ALA A 153 13.04 -4.81 -8.60
C ALA A 153 13.74 -6.18 -8.74
N GLY A 154 12.97 -7.25 -8.98
CA GLY A 154 13.52 -8.61 -9.03
C GLY A 154 13.80 -9.25 -7.68
N ALA A 155 13.50 -8.56 -6.56
CA ALA A 155 13.21 -9.25 -5.31
C ALA A 155 11.88 -10.01 -5.51
N VAL A 156 11.95 -11.15 -6.19
CA VAL A 156 11.00 -12.23 -5.97
C VAL A 156 11.08 -12.42 -4.48
N ARG A 157 10.03 -11.96 -3.81
CA ARG A 157 9.97 -12.03 -2.37
C ARG A 157 10.43 -13.41 -2.02
N GLY A 158 11.54 -13.46 -1.26
CA GLY A 158 12.29 -14.67 -1.03
C GLY A 158 11.25 -15.75 -0.92
N PHE A 159 11.24 -16.67 -1.89
CA PHE A 159 10.46 -17.87 -1.77
C PHE A 159 10.90 -18.31 -0.39
N TYR A 160 10.06 -18.09 0.64
CA TYR A 160 10.33 -18.68 1.93
C TYR A 160 10.64 -20.09 1.50
N GLY A 161 11.81 -20.63 1.84
CA GLY A 161 12.24 -21.90 1.24
C GLY A 161 11.10 -22.92 1.21
N LYS A 162 10.14 -22.76 2.15
CA LYS A 162 8.70 -23.06 1.96
C LYS A 162 7.78 -21.89 2.43
N PRO A 163 6.72 -21.49 1.69
CA PRO A 163 5.69 -20.53 2.15
C PRO A 163 5.15 -20.88 3.54
N LEU A 164 4.80 -19.87 4.35
CA LEU A 164 4.20 -20.11 5.66
C LEU A 164 2.85 -20.83 5.51
N PRO A 165 2.64 -21.99 6.17
CA PRO A 165 1.34 -22.64 6.20
C PRO A 165 0.33 -21.76 6.96
N PRO A 166 -0.92 -21.62 6.50
CA PRO A 166 -1.96 -20.85 7.20
C PRO A 166 -2.17 -21.28 8.65
N ALA A 167 -2.07 -22.59 8.92
CA ALA A 167 -2.17 -23.16 10.26
C ALA A 167 -1.07 -22.68 11.23
N ARG A 168 0.01 -22.05 10.77
CA ARG A 168 1.06 -21.45 11.63
C ARG A 168 0.85 -19.97 11.92
N VAL A 169 -0.16 -19.35 11.30
CA VAL A 169 -0.44 -17.91 11.42
C VAL A 169 -1.92 -17.66 11.79
N GLN A 170 -2.52 -18.59 12.54
CA GLN A 170 -3.95 -18.54 12.89
C GLN A 170 -4.26 -17.36 13.82
N ALA A 171 -3.37 -17.08 14.78
CA ALA A 171 -3.55 -15.99 15.74
C ALA A 171 -3.45 -14.63 15.02
N GLU A 172 -2.52 -14.49 14.10
CA GLU A 172 -2.31 -13.30 13.28
C GLU A 172 -3.51 -13.05 12.37
N ALA A 173 -4.05 -14.09 11.73
CA ALA A 173 -5.28 -13.98 10.95
C ALA A 173 -6.49 -13.60 11.84
N ALA A 174 -6.60 -14.18 13.04
CA ALA A 174 -7.63 -13.83 14.01
C ALA A 174 -7.54 -12.36 14.47
N THR A 175 -6.32 -11.87 14.72
CA THR A 175 -6.04 -10.47 15.08
C THR A 175 -6.41 -9.52 13.94
N VAL A 176 -6.00 -9.81 12.70
CA VAL A 176 -6.37 -8.97 11.55
C VAL A 176 -7.88 -8.89 11.40
N LEU A 177 -8.58 -10.02 11.41
CA LEU A 177 -10.05 -10.04 11.34
C LEU A 177 -10.69 -9.30 12.53
N GLY A 178 -10.11 -9.40 13.73
CA GLY A 178 -10.59 -8.72 14.94
C GLY A 178 -10.49 -7.21 14.84
N VAL A 179 -9.34 -6.70 14.41
CA VAL A 179 -9.11 -5.27 14.18
C VAL A 179 -10.10 -4.74 13.14
N MET A 180 -10.26 -5.43 12.01
CA MET A 180 -11.20 -5.04 10.96
C MET A 180 -12.64 -5.01 11.46
N ALA A 181 -13.05 -5.98 12.27
CA ALA A 181 -14.39 -6.04 12.85
C ALA A 181 -14.66 -4.87 13.80
N TYR A 182 -13.70 -4.55 14.66
CA TYR A 182 -13.82 -3.43 15.59
C TYR A 182 -13.76 -2.06 14.92
N LEU A 183 -13.09 -1.95 13.78
CA LEU A 183 -13.08 -0.73 12.96
C LEU A 183 -14.40 -0.53 12.21
N GLY A 184 -14.99 -1.59 11.64
CA GLY A 184 -16.32 -1.52 11.01
C GLY A 184 -17.46 -1.36 12.03
N GLN A 185 -17.27 -1.83 13.26
CA GLN A 185 -18.27 -1.76 14.34
C GLN A 185 -17.68 -1.11 15.61
N PRO A 186 -17.38 0.20 15.58
CA PRO A 186 -16.66 0.89 16.67
C PRO A 186 -17.45 0.95 17.99
N HIS A 187 -18.78 0.94 17.91
CA HIS A 187 -19.68 1.14 19.06
C HIS A 187 -20.55 -0.09 19.40
N ASP A 188 -20.41 -1.20 18.67
CA ASP A 188 -21.20 -2.41 18.88
C ASP A 188 -20.31 -3.67 18.87
N ASP A 189 -19.92 -4.10 20.07
CA ASP A 189 -19.11 -5.31 20.26
C ASP A 189 -19.83 -6.59 19.80
N ALA A 190 -21.17 -6.63 19.86
CA ALA A 190 -21.94 -7.80 19.45
C ALA A 190 -22.00 -7.91 17.92
N ALA A 191 -22.18 -6.79 17.23
CA ALA A 191 -22.05 -6.69 15.78
C ALA A 191 -20.62 -7.03 15.33
N ALA A 192 -19.60 -6.47 15.97
CA ALA A 192 -18.19 -6.80 15.72
C ALA A 192 -17.92 -8.31 15.87
N GLY A 193 -18.45 -8.92 16.93
CA GLY A 193 -18.33 -10.36 17.15
C GLY A 193 -19.02 -11.21 16.07
N THR A 194 -20.14 -10.73 15.54
CA THR A 194 -20.85 -11.40 14.44
C THR A 194 -20.07 -11.31 13.13
N ALA A 195 -19.61 -10.11 12.78
CA ALA A 195 -18.75 -9.86 11.63
C ALA A 195 -17.48 -10.71 11.68
N TRP A 196 -16.82 -10.77 12.85
CA TRP A 196 -15.61 -11.55 13.05
C TRP A 196 -15.83 -13.05 12.81
N ARG A 197 -16.93 -13.63 13.33
CA ARG A 197 -17.26 -15.04 13.10
C ARG A 197 -17.51 -15.32 11.63
N GLU A 198 -18.17 -14.39 10.93
CA GLU A 198 -18.42 -14.51 9.50
C GLU A 198 -17.13 -14.53 8.67
N GLY A 199 -16.19 -13.63 8.99
CA GLY A 199 -14.85 -13.62 8.41
C GLY A 199 -14.05 -14.87 8.75
N ALA A 200 -14.08 -15.30 10.01
CA ALA A 200 -13.38 -16.49 10.50
C ALA A 200 -13.83 -17.78 9.78
N ALA A 201 -15.13 -17.89 9.44
CA ALA A 201 -15.66 -19.00 8.67
C ALA A 201 -15.12 -19.04 7.22
N ARG A 202 -14.77 -17.88 6.65
CA ARG A 202 -14.21 -17.75 5.30
C ARG A 202 -12.69 -17.88 5.25
N ALA A 203 -12.01 -17.70 6.38
CA ALA A 203 -10.59 -18.01 6.57
C ALA A 203 -10.38 -19.48 7.01
N ALA A 204 -11.06 -20.42 6.35
CA ALA A 204 -11.11 -21.82 6.77
C ALA A 204 -9.74 -22.51 6.76
N SER A 205 -8.85 -22.17 5.81
CA SER A 205 -7.50 -22.75 5.72
C SER A 205 -6.64 -22.41 6.94
N PHE A 206 -6.93 -21.29 7.60
CA PHE A 206 -6.24 -20.83 8.80
C PHE A 206 -6.76 -21.51 10.07
N GLY A 207 -8.00 -22.01 10.07
CA GLY A 207 -8.62 -22.57 11.28
C GLY A 207 -9.05 -21.53 12.31
N VAL A 208 -9.18 -20.25 11.92
CA VAL A 208 -9.54 -19.13 12.82
C VAL A 208 -10.87 -19.37 13.55
N GLY A 209 -11.84 -20.01 12.90
CA GLY A 209 -13.14 -20.33 13.53
C GLY A 209 -13.07 -21.23 14.77
N ARG A 210 -11.90 -21.80 15.10
CA ARG A 210 -11.67 -22.57 16.33
C ARG A 210 -11.12 -21.71 17.49
N LEU A 211 -10.72 -20.47 17.20
CA LEU A 211 -10.20 -19.53 18.18
C LEU A 211 -11.33 -18.64 18.71
N PRO A 212 -11.22 -18.15 19.95
CA PRO A 212 -12.06 -17.04 20.38
C PRO A 212 -11.66 -15.77 19.62
N MET A 213 -12.63 -14.87 19.42
CA MET A 213 -12.33 -13.51 18.95
C MET A 213 -11.35 -12.84 19.94
N PRO A 214 -10.28 -12.20 19.46
CA PRO A 214 -9.40 -11.43 20.33
C PRO A 214 -10.16 -10.30 21.02
N ALA A 215 -9.80 -10.00 22.27
CA ALA A 215 -10.42 -8.88 22.99
C ALA A 215 -10.04 -7.54 22.35
N ARG A 216 -10.95 -6.56 22.35
CA ARG A 216 -10.75 -5.20 21.79
C ARG A 216 -9.41 -4.56 22.15
N ARG A 217 -8.96 -4.70 23.41
CA ARG A 217 -7.66 -4.19 23.88
C ARG A 217 -6.42 -4.81 23.22
N ALA A 218 -6.58 -5.97 22.61
CA ALA A 218 -5.58 -6.74 21.86
C ALA A 218 -5.85 -6.70 20.34
N CYS A 219 -6.69 -5.75 19.91
CA CYS A 219 -6.93 -5.43 18.51
C CYS A 219 -6.47 -4.01 18.23
N THR A 220 -5.18 -3.76 18.48
CA THR A 220 -4.53 -2.49 18.15
C THR A 220 -3.98 -2.50 16.72
N LEU A 221 -3.78 -1.33 16.11
CA LEU A 221 -3.14 -1.22 14.80
C LEU A 221 -1.67 -1.68 14.82
N ALA A 222 -0.99 -1.57 15.96
CA ALA A 222 0.35 -2.13 16.14
C ALA A 222 0.35 -3.67 16.05
N GLU A 223 -0.62 -4.33 16.70
CA GLU A 223 -0.79 -5.79 16.59
C GLU A 223 -1.23 -6.21 15.18
N TRP A 224 -2.08 -5.39 14.53
CA TRP A 224 -2.44 -5.57 13.13
C TRP A 224 -1.21 -5.54 12.22
N ASP A 225 -0.34 -4.53 12.35
CA ASP A 225 0.86 -4.41 11.54
C ASP A 225 1.82 -5.59 11.74
N ALA A 226 2.05 -5.98 12.99
CA ALA A 226 2.88 -7.13 13.31
C ALA A 226 2.31 -8.44 12.73
N ALA A 227 0.98 -8.61 12.82
CA ALA A 227 0.27 -9.74 12.22
C ALA A 227 0.39 -9.73 10.70
N VAL A 228 0.15 -8.59 10.05
CA VAL A 228 0.23 -8.43 8.59
C VAL A 228 1.64 -8.70 8.08
N GLN A 229 2.70 -8.26 8.76
CA GLN A 229 4.08 -8.58 8.38
C GLN A 229 4.35 -10.08 8.34
N ARG A 230 3.80 -10.84 9.29
CA ARG A 230 3.93 -12.30 9.33
C ARG A 230 3.05 -12.97 8.28
N LEU A 231 1.81 -12.51 8.12
CA LEU A 231 0.84 -12.99 7.12
C LEU A 231 1.26 -12.70 5.69
N ASP A 232 2.07 -11.65 5.48
CA ASP A 232 2.68 -11.41 4.19
C ASP A 232 3.41 -12.73 3.81
N GLY A 233 3.99 -13.51 4.72
CA GLY A 233 4.73 -14.72 4.35
C GLY A 233 3.95 -15.92 3.79
N LEU A 234 2.64 -15.79 3.65
CA LEU A 234 1.76 -16.78 3.04
C LEU A 234 1.96 -16.91 1.52
N ALA A 235 1.54 -18.05 0.97
CA ALA A 235 1.36 -18.19 -0.47
C ALA A 235 0.21 -17.29 -0.98
N PRO A 236 0.26 -16.81 -2.24
CA PRO A 236 -0.75 -15.90 -2.79
C PRO A 236 -2.21 -16.36 -2.63
N LEU A 237 -2.45 -17.67 -2.76
CA LEU A 237 -3.77 -18.28 -2.55
C LEU A 237 -4.35 -17.93 -1.17
N PHE A 238 -3.57 -18.10 -0.11
CA PHE A 238 -4.03 -17.89 1.27
C PHE A 238 -4.10 -16.41 1.64
N LYS A 239 -3.29 -15.56 1.01
CA LYS A 239 -3.45 -14.11 1.13
C LYS A 239 -4.78 -13.64 0.53
N GLY A 240 -5.15 -14.19 -0.63
CA GLY A 240 -6.44 -13.91 -1.27
C GLY A 240 -7.63 -14.39 -0.44
N GLU A 241 -7.51 -15.56 0.19
CA GLU A 241 -8.50 -16.06 1.16
C GLU A 241 -8.65 -15.10 2.34
N LEU A 242 -7.55 -14.67 2.97
CA LEU A 242 -7.58 -13.71 4.08
C LEU A 242 -8.21 -12.38 3.66
N LEU A 243 -7.86 -11.84 2.50
CA LEU A 243 -8.44 -10.59 1.99
C LEU A 243 -9.94 -10.71 1.75
N THR A 244 -10.38 -11.86 1.23
CA THR A 244 -11.81 -12.16 1.07
C THR A 244 -12.49 -12.23 2.43
N ALA A 245 -11.91 -12.93 3.41
CA ALA A 245 -12.46 -12.96 4.76
C ALA A 245 -12.60 -11.56 5.37
N CYS A 246 -11.58 -10.70 5.21
CA CYS A 246 -11.61 -9.32 5.69
C CYS A 246 -12.71 -8.49 5.00
N SER A 247 -12.95 -8.67 3.70
CA SER A 247 -13.99 -7.91 3.01
C SER A 247 -15.40 -8.26 3.50
N PHE A 248 -15.64 -9.50 3.96
CA PHE A 248 -16.90 -9.87 4.59
C PHE A 248 -17.04 -9.30 6.00
N VAL A 249 -15.95 -9.25 6.78
CA VAL A 249 -15.97 -8.60 8.09
C VAL A 249 -16.40 -7.14 7.98
N MET A 250 -15.85 -6.41 7.02
CA MET A 250 -16.16 -4.99 6.81
C MET A 250 -17.53 -4.74 6.19
N ARG A 251 -18.27 -5.77 5.77
CA ARG A 251 -19.59 -5.65 5.13
C ARG A 251 -20.73 -6.08 6.04
N ALA A 252 -20.48 -6.21 7.34
CA ALA A 252 -21.48 -6.69 8.28
C ALA A 252 -22.73 -5.80 8.35
N ASP A 253 -22.64 -4.53 7.94
CA ASP A 253 -23.74 -3.56 7.83
C ASP A 253 -24.34 -3.43 6.41
N GLY A 254 -23.83 -4.19 5.45
CA GLY A 254 -24.38 -4.32 4.10
C GLY A 254 -23.68 -3.50 3.00
N ALA A 255 -22.80 -2.56 3.33
CA ALA A 255 -22.07 -1.76 2.34
C ALA A 255 -20.70 -1.32 2.85
N LEU A 256 -19.66 -1.38 2.00
CA LEU A 256 -18.37 -0.79 2.33
C LEU A 256 -18.44 0.73 2.20
N THR A 257 -18.11 1.43 3.28
CA THR A 257 -17.81 2.86 3.23
C THR A 257 -16.51 3.13 2.46
N GLU A 258 -16.25 4.40 2.13
CA GLU A 258 -14.99 4.79 1.49
C GLU A 258 -13.78 4.45 2.38
N ASP A 259 -13.87 4.73 3.68
CA ASP A 259 -12.81 4.47 4.65
C ASP A 259 -12.52 2.96 4.79
N GLU A 260 -13.56 2.12 4.79
CA GLU A 260 -13.40 0.66 4.84
C GLU A 260 -12.82 0.09 3.55
N THR A 261 -13.21 0.65 2.41
CA THR A 261 -12.64 0.31 1.11
C THR A 261 -11.15 0.66 1.06
N GLU A 262 -10.74 1.80 1.62
CA GLU A 262 -9.33 2.18 1.71
C GLU A 262 -8.54 1.28 2.65
N LEU A 263 -9.11 0.88 3.80
CA LEU A 263 -8.48 -0.07 4.70
C LEU A 263 -8.27 -1.44 4.04
N LEU A 264 -9.29 -1.96 3.33
CA LEU A 264 -9.16 -3.20 2.57
C LEU A 264 -8.11 -3.08 1.45
N ARG A 265 -8.03 -1.91 0.79
CA ARG A 265 -7.01 -1.63 -0.24
C ARG A 265 -5.61 -1.67 0.33
N ALA A 266 -5.38 -1.06 1.48
CA ALA A 266 -4.06 -1.10 2.10
C ALA A 266 -3.67 -2.47 2.60
N LEU A 267 -4.61 -3.25 3.14
CA LEU A 267 -4.33 -4.65 3.46
C LEU A 267 -3.91 -5.41 2.20
N ALA A 268 -4.58 -5.17 1.06
CA ALA A 268 -4.20 -5.76 -0.21
C ALA A 268 -2.80 -5.32 -0.67
N ASP A 269 -2.45 -4.04 -0.51
CA ASP A 269 -1.12 -3.50 -0.80
C ASP A 269 -0.03 -4.12 0.09
N LEU A 270 -0.28 -4.22 1.40
CA LEU A 270 0.63 -4.84 2.36
C LEU A 270 0.86 -6.31 2.08
N LEU A 271 -0.17 -7.03 1.65
CA LEU A 271 -0.11 -8.43 1.27
C LEU A 271 0.38 -8.64 -0.17
N ASP A 272 0.65 -7.57 -0.94
CA ASP A 272 1.07 -7.64 -2.35
C ASP A 272 0.05 -8.37 -3.25
N MET A 273 -1.23 -8.20 -2.95
CA MET A 273 -2.34 -8.81 -3.69
C MET A 273 -3.16 -7.74 -4.42
N PRO A 274 -3.79 -8.06 -5.56
CA PRO A 274 -4.83 -7.21 -6.10
C PRO A 274 -6.02 -7.20 -5.12
N LEU A 275 -6.68 -6.04 -5.01
CA LEU A 275 -8.00 -5.99 -4.40
C LEU A 275 -8.90 -6.98 -5.13
N PRO A 276 -9.71 -7.78 -4.42
CA PRO A 276 -10.59 -8.68 -5.12
C PRO A 276 -11.69 -7.86 -5.85
N ASP A 277 -11.95 -8.16 -7.13
CA ASP A 277 -13.00 -7.57 -7.99
C ASP A 277 -14.33 -7.39 -7.25
N GLY A 278 -14.95 -6.21 -7.38
CA GLY A 278 -16.21 -5.87 -6.71
C GLY A 278 -17.36 -6.86 -6.93
N SER A 279 -17.36 -7.58 -8.06
CA SER A 279 -18.45 -8.47 -8.51
C SER A 279 -18.51 -9.82 -7.79
N ARG A 280 -17.40 -10.30 -7.19
CA ARG A 280 -17.37 -11.52 -6.36
C ARG A 280 -17.91 -11.31 -4.94
N PHE A 281 -18.39 -10.10 -4.65
CA PHE A 281 -18.93 -9.72 -3.36
C PHE A 281 -20.44 -9.46 -3.40
N GLN A 282 -21.15 -9.76 -4.47
CA GLN A 282 -22.61 -9.83 -4.36
C GLN A 282 -22.96 -11.00 -3.43
N ALA A 283 -23.67 -10.70 -2.34
CA ALA A 283 -24.23 -11.73 -1.48
C ALA A 283 -25.18 -12.58 -2.33
N ALA A 284 -25.07 -13.90 -2.18
CA ALA A 284 -26.13 -14.80 -2.62
C ALA A 284 -27.40 -14.57 -1.80
#